data_AF-A0A0D6LF53-F1
#
_entry.id   AF-A0A0D6LF53-F1
#
_cell.length_a   1.000
_cell.length_b   1.000
_cell.length_c   1.000
_cell.angle_alpha   90.00
_cell.angle_beta   90.00
_cell.angle_gamma   90.00
#
_symmetry.space_group_name_H-M   'P 1'
#
loop_
_entity.id
_entity.type
_entity.pdbx_description
1 polymer ?
#
loop_
_entity_poly.entity_id
_entity_poly.type
_entity_poly.pdbx_seq_one_letter_code
_entity_poly.pdbx_strand_id
1 'polypeptide(L)'
;MPCLMLIRQFFDTNEGEMSVQQYFYHQYHMELKYPKLPLATERKGTSGFNFYPLEVLMIERGQRVDNRRLAGQLVQAADNFITCEAKVLSAPEIKYKTDSLQPDRSGPMVSWRLNPRIQFLRPATVTSVSVAVFDRAMTDVQALEFFQALARGGRARGMSVQDNCAKVVQLPSEVDEITEEHFR
;
A
#
# COMPACT_ATOMS: atom_id res chain seq x y z
N MET A 1 28.28 -30.98 -0.54
CA MET A 1 29.36 -30.50 0.33
C MET A 1 29.34 -28.98 0.29
N PRO A 2 28.86 -28.26 1.32
CA PRO A 2 28.92 -26.80 1.30
C PRO A 2 30.38 -26.37 1.57
N CYS A 3 30.95 -25.64 0.62
CA CYS A 3 32.27 -25.02 0.76
C CYS A 3 32.13 -23.89 1.78
N LEU A 4 32.59 -24.10 3.01
CA LEU A 4 32.59 -23.08 4.06
C LEU A 4 33.68 -22.04 3.71
N MET A 5 33.28 -20.93 3.07
CA MET A 5 34.18 -19.82 2.83
C MET A 5 34.43 -19.07 4.14
N LEU A 6 35.71 -18.99 4.54
CA LEU A 6 36.17 -18.36 5.77
C LEU A 6 36.55 -16.90 5.51
N ILE A 7 36.69 -16.09 6.56
CA ILE A 7 37.07 -14.66 6.50
C ILE A 7 38.46 -14.40 5.85
N ARG A 8 39.28 -15.46 5.69
CA ARG A 8 40.50 -15.45 4.87
C ARG A 8 40.24 -15.67 3.37
N GLN A 9 38.99 -15.65 2.93
CA GLN A 9 38.63 -15.66 1.52
C GLN A 9 39.19 -14.40 0.87
N PHE A 10 39.93 -14.61 -0.21
CA PHE A 10 40.47 -13.55 -1.03
C PHE A 10 39.51 -13.21 -2.16
N PHE A 11 39.51 -11.94 -2.53
CA PHE A 11 38.78 -11.41 -3.67
C PHE A 11 39.64 -10.39 -4.41
N ASP A 12 39.46 -10.31 -5.72
CA ASP A 12 40.19 -9.38 -6.56
C ASP A 12 39.68 -7.96 -6.37
N THR A 13 40.58 -7.05 -6.04
CA THR A 13 40.34 -5.60 -6.03
C THR A 13 41.15 -4.93 -7.13
N ASN A 14 40.84 -3.67 -7.45
CA ASN A 14 41.60 -2.89 -8.43
C ASN A 14 43.09 -2.71 -8.04
N GLU A 15 43.43 -2.92 -6.77
CA GLU A 15 44.77 -2.77 -6.20
C GLU A 15 45.46 -4.12 -5.95
N GLY A 16 44.82 -5.24 -6.31
CA GLY A 16 45.32 -6.60 -6.13
C GLY A 16 44.38 -7.51 -5.34
N GLU A 17 44.82 -8.75 -5.12
CA GLU A 17 44.07 -9.74 -4.34
C GLU A 17 44.11 -9.38 -2.84
N MET A 18 42.95 -9.28 -2.19
CA MET A 18 42.83 -8.89 -0.79
C MET A 18 41.86 -9.80 -0.05
N SER A 19 42.15 -10.11 1.21
CA SER A 19 41.22 -10.86 2.07
C SER A 19 40.09 -9.97 2.60
N VAL A 20 38.92 -10.56 2.89
CA VAL A 20 37.80 -9.84 3.52
C VAL A 20 38.24 -9.15 4.83
N GLN A 21 39.09 -9.78 5.63
CA GLN A 21 39.60 -9.17 6.86
C GLN A 21 40.44 -7.91 6.60
N GLN A 22 41.37 -7.97 5.64
CA GLN A 22 42.20 -6.83 5.28
C GLN A 22 41.34 -5.67 4.75
N TYR A 23 40.35 -5.98 3.92
CA TYR A 23 39.44 -4.97 3.39
C TYR A 23 38.70 -4.24 4.50
N PHE A 24 38.12 -4.95 5.48
CA PHE A 24 37.41 -4.31 6.59
C PHE A 24 38.34 -3.52 7.53
N TYR A 25 39.58 -3.97 7.71
CA TYR A 25 40.58 -3.25 8.48
C TYR A 25 41.01 -1.94 7.79
N HIS A 26 41.24 -1.97 6.47
CA HIS A 26 41.70 -0.80 5.73
C HIS A 26 40.59 0.19 5.40
N GLN A 27 39.43 -0.30 4.94
CA GLN A 27 38.33 0.53 4.45
C GLN A 27 37.45 1.07 5.58
N TYR A 28 37.15 0.24 6.58
CA TYR A 28 36.20 0.57 7.65
C TYR A 28 36.88 0.73 9.02
N HIS A 29 38.21 0.64 9.08
CA HIS A 29 39.00 0.69 10.32
C HIS A 29 38.47 -0.27 11.39
N MET A 30 38.06 -1.46 10.95
CA MET A 30 37.39 -2.44 11.78
C MET A 30 38.22 -3.73 11.88
N GLU A 31 38.60 -4.09 13.11
CA GLU A 31 39.16 -5.40 13.41
C GLU A 31 38.04 -6.40 13.69
N LEU A 32 37.90 -7.41 12.82
CA LEU A 32 36.93 -8.50 13.00
C LEU A 32 37.33 -9.38 14.20
N LYS A 33 36.41 -9.60 15.13
CA LYS A 33 36.68 -10.28 16.41
C LYS A 33 36.63 -11.80 16.29
N TYR A 34 35.89 -12.32 15.32
CA TYR A 34 35.64 -13.74 15.13
C TYR A 34 36.05 -14.20 13.71
N PRO A 35 37.35 -14.18 13.38
CA PRO A 35 37.86 -14.50 12.04
C PRO A 35 37.65 -15.96 11.60
N LYS A 36 37.14 -16.82 12.47
CA LYS A 36 36.82 -18.23 12.19
C LYS A 36 35.36 -18.44 11.78
N LEU A 37 34.50 -17.43 11.90
CA LEU A 37 33.11 -17.53 11.47
C LEU A 37 33.03 -17.56 9.93
N PRO A 38 32.01 -18.25 9.38
CA PRO A 38 31.77 -18.24 7.95
C PRO A 38 31.35 -16.85 7.47
N LEU A 39 31.49 -16.62 6.17
CA LEU A 39 30.97 -15.43 5.51
C LEU A 39 29.54 -15.66 5.03
N ALA A 40 28.69 -14.64 5.11
CA ALA A 40 27.46 -14.61 4.34
C ALA A 40 27.78 -14.19 2.90
N THR A 41 27.17 -14.88 1.94
CA THR A 41 27.34 -14.57 0.52
C THR A 41 26.04 -14.09 -0.07
N GLU A 42 26.09 -12.97 -0.77
CA GLU A 42 24.99 -12.47 -1.58
C GLU A 42 25.36 -12.61 -3.06
N ARG A 43 24.43 -13.12 -3.87
CA ARG A 43 24.66 -13.27 -5.30
C ARG A 43 24.42 -11.94 -6.02
N LYS A 44 25.47 -11.37 -6.63
CA LYS A 44 25.39 -10.14 -7.43
C LYS A 44 25.08 -10.48 -8.89
N GLY A 45 23.82 -10.79 -9.17
CA GLY A 45 23.35 -11.08 -10.53
C GLY A 45 24.18 -12.15 -11.26
N THR A 46 24.62 -11.84 -12.48
CA THR A 46 25.52 -12.69 -13.29
C THR A 46 27.01 -12.47 -13.01
N SER A 47 27.41 -11.46 -12.22
CA SER A 47 28.80 -11.01 -12.08
C SER A 47 29.39 -11.22 -10.67
N GLY A 48 29.09 -12.36 -10.05
CA GLY A 48 29.82 -12.85 -8.87
C GLY A 48 29.07 -12.77 -7.54
N PHE A 49 29.84 -12.80 -6.45
CA PHE A 49 29.34 -12.83 -5.07
C PHE A 49 29.90 -11.67 -4.26
N ASN A 50 29.06 -11.08 -3.41
CA ASN A 50 29.52 -10.21 -2.33
C ASN A 50 29.72 -11.05 -1.06
N PHE A 51 30.73 -10.71 -0.28
CA PHE A 51 31.10 -11.41 0.94
C PHE A 51 30.95 -10.49 2.15
N TYR A 52 30.20 -10.95 3.15
CA TYR A 52 29.92 -10.16 4.36
C TYR A 52 30.27 -10.96 5.63
N PRO A 53 31.12 -10.41 6.51
CA PRO A 53 31.32 -10.99 7.85
C PRO A 53 29.99 -11.01 8.63
N LEU A 54 29.68 -12.13 9.30
CA LEU A 54 28.44 -12.22 10.10
C LEU A 54 28.38 -11.19 11.23
N GLU A 55 29.53 -10.70 11.71
CA GLU A 55 29.65 -9.70 12.77
C GLU A 55 29.02 -8.35 12.43
N VAL A 56 28.91 -8.03 11.13
CA VAL A 56 28.37 -6.74 10.65
C VAL A 56 26.95 -6.87 10.13
N LEU A 57 26.34 -8.06 10.19
CA LEU A 57 25.00 -8.31 9.68
C LEU A 57 23.97 -8.30 10.81
N MET A 58 22.81 -7.72 10.50
CA MET A 58 21.63 -7.75 11.35
C MET A 58 20.48 -8.42 10.61
N ILE A 59 19.78 -9.35 11.26
CA ILE A 59 18.55 -9.91 10.70
C ILE A 59 17.47 -8.85 10.78
N GLU A 60 16.84 -8.55 9.65
CA GLU A 60 15.79 -7.53 9.64
C GLU A 60 14.51 -7.95 10.37
N ARG A 61 13.86 -6.96 10.97
CA ARG A 61 12.62 -7.20 11.74
C ARG A 61 11.48 -7.63 10.82
N GLY A 62 10.59 -8.48 11.34
CA GLY A 62 9.35 -8.85 10.64
C GLY A 62 9.50 -9.92 9.56
N GLN A 63 10.66 -10.60 9.48
CA GLN A 63 10.81 -11.75 8.59
C GLN A 63 9.94 -12.91 9.06
N ARG A 64 9.05 -13.40 8.19
CA ARG A 64 8.19 -14.55 8.46
C ARG A 64 9.02 -15.82 8.41
N VAL A 65 9.11 -16.53 9.53
CA VAL A 65 9.73 -17.86 9.61
C VAL A 65 8.63 -18.92 9.49
N ASP A 66 8.90 -20.01 8.75
CA ASP A 66 8.01 -21.18 8.73
C ASP A 66 8.11 -21.89 10.09
N ASN A 67 7.06 -21.77 10.89
CA ASN A 67 7.02 -22.15 12.30
C ASN A 67 6.81 -23.66 12.54
N ARG A 68 7.12 -24.52 11.58
CA ARG A 68 6.95 -25.99 11.66
C ARG A 68 7.63 -26.67 12.86
N ARG A 69 8.39 -25.95 13.70
CA ARG A 69 9.09 -26.49 14.89
C ARG A 69 8.80 -25.77 16.22
N LEU A 70 7.81 -24.89 16.32
CA LEU A 70 7.53 -24.13 17.57
C LEU A 70 6.51 -24.76 18.53
N ALA A 71 6.12 -26.03 18.36
CA ALA A 71 5.24 -26.69 19.33
C ALA A 71 6.05 -27.26 20.51
N GLY A 72 6.63 -26.37 21.32
CA GLY A 72 7.19 -26.68 22.62
C GLY A 72 6.42 -25.95 23.73
N GLN A 73 5.87 -26.72 24.68
CA GLN A 73 5.25 -26.33 25.96
C GLN A 73 3.76 -25.91 25.99
N LEU A 74 2.96 -26.86 26.47
CA LEU A 74 2.10 -26.77 27.67
C LEU A 74 1.17 -25.55 27.80
N VAL A 75 0.28 -25.37 26.84
CA VAL A 75 -0.98 -24.65 27.08
C VAL A 75 -2.12 -25.63 26.76
N GLN A 76 -2.93 -25.99 27.77
CA GLN A 76 -4.22 -26.61 27.51
C GLN A 76 -5.15 -25.52 27.01
N ALA A 77 -5.09 -25.25 25.70
CA ALA A 77 -6.16 -24.58 25.02
C ALA A 77 -7.34 -25.55 24.96
N ALA A 78 -8.55 -25.07 25.22
CA ALA A 78 -9.72 -25.87 24.90
C ALA A 78 -9.72 -26.13 23.38
N ASP A 79 -9.88 -27.38 22.97
CA ASP A 79 -9.95 -27.76 21.55
C ASP A 79 -11.26 -27.30 20.87
N ASN A 80 -12.16 -26.70 21.65
CA ASN A 80 -13.47 -26.25 21.22
C ASN A 80 -13.65 -24.76 21.44
N PHE A 81 -14.25 -24.09 20.46
CA PHE A 81 -14.71 -22.72 20.63
C PHE A 81 -15.80 -22.64 21.70
N ILE A 82 -15.78 -21.55 22.47
CA ILE A 82 -16.87 -21.22 23.38
C ILE A 82 -18.09 -20.82 22.54
N THR A 83 -19.22 -21.48 22.77
CA THR A 83 -20.50 -21.06 22.20
C THR A 83 -21.04 -19.86 22.98
N CYS A 84 -21.51 -18.85 22.26
CA CYS A 84 -22.13 -17.67 22.84
C CYS A 84 -23.42 -17.38 22.08
N GLU A 85 -24.49 -17.08 22.81
CA GLU A 85 -25.73 -16.61 22.21
C GLU A 85 -25.55 -15.14 21.78
N ALA A 86 -25.76 -14.89 20.49
CA ALA A 86 -25.70 -13.55 19.93
C ALA A 86 -27.04 -13.18 19.29
N LYS A 87 -27.37 -11.89 19.32
CA LYS A 87 -28.56 -11.35 18.68
C LYS A 87 -28.21 -10.71 17.35
N VAL A 88 -28.84 -11.20 16.27
CA VAL A 88 -28.77 -10.54 14.96
C VAL A 88 -29.84 -9.45 14.91
N LEU A 89 -29.41 -8.19 14.90
CA LEU A 89 -30.34 -7.06 14.81
C LEU A 89 -30.85 -6.90 13.38
N SER A 90 -32.09 -6.43 13.26
CA SER A 90 -32.67 -6.08 11.98
C SER A 90 -31.97 -4.84 11.40
N ALA A 91 -31.46 -4.95 10.16
CA ALA A 91 -31.02 -3.79 9.38
C ALA A 91 -32.08 -2.67 9.41
N PRO A 92 -31.66 -1.41 9.64
CA PRO A 92 -32.56 -0.27 9.75
C PRO A 92 -33.05 0.19 8.37
N GLU A 93 -34.15 0.95 8.38
CA GLU A 93 -34.63 1.64 7.19
C GLU A 93 -33.76 2.86 6.85
N ILE A 94 -33.47 3.05 5.57
CA ILE A 94 -32.74 4.22 5.07
C ILE A 94 -33.73 5.16 4.39
N LYS A 95 -33.91 6.35 4.96
CA LYS A 95 -34.81 7.39 4.44
C LYS A 95 -34.13 8.28 3.41
N TYR A 96 -34.82 8.49 2.29
CA TYR A 96 -34.46 9.42 1.22
C TYR A 96 -35.53 10.52 1.10
N LYS A 97 -35.31 11.49 0.21
CA LYS A 97 -36.26 12.62 0.05
C LYS A 97 -37.59 12.16 -0.54
N THR A 98 -37.53 11.23 -1.49
CA THR A 98 -38.70 10.75 -2.25
C THR A 98 -39.20 9.39 -1.80
N ASP A 99 -38.39 8.62 -1.07
CA ASP A 99 -38.69 7.23 -0.75
C ASP A 99 -37.93 6.76 0.50
N SER A 100 -38.17 5.54 0.96
CA SER A 100 -37.38 4.86 1.99
C SER A 100 -37.04 3.45 1.52
N LEU A 101 -35.88 2.93 1.94
CA LEU A 101 -35.40 1.64 1.50
C LEU A 101 -34.91 0.79 2.67
N GLN A 102 -35.37 -0.46 2.70
CA GLN A 102 -34.84 -1.49 3.58
C GLN A 102 -33.68 -2.21 2.89
N PRO A 103 -32.47 -2.24 3.48
CA PRO A 103 -31.35 -2.98 2.92
C PRO A 103 -31.66 -4.48 2.79
N ASP A 104 -31.24 -5.07 1.67
CA ASP A 104 -31.43 -6.49 1.41
C ASP A 104 -30.51 -7.31 2.31
N ARG A 105 -31.06 -8.40 2.86
CA ARG A 105 -30.37 -9.36 3.74
C ARG A 105 -30.20 -10.73 3.10
N SER A 106 -30.54 -10.89 1.82
CA SER A 106 -30.42 -12.15 1.10
C SER A 106 -28.96 -12.63 0.95
N GLY A 107 -27.99 -11.70 1.03
CA GLY A 107 -26.56 -11.98 0.89
C GLY A 107 -25.76 -12.02 2.21
N PRO A 108 -24.47 -12.40 2.14
CA PRO A 108 -23.58 -12.50 3.31
C PRO A 108 -23.27 -11.12 3.94
N MET A 109 -23.58 -10.03 3.25
CA MET A 109 -23.45 -8.66 3.75
C MET A 109 -24.71 -7.87 3.42
N VAL A 110 -25.13 -7.04 4.38
CA VAL A 110 -26.23 -6.09 4.18
C VAL A 110 -25.80 -5.09 3.12
N SER A 111 -26.53 -5.06 2.01
CA SER A 111 -26.27 -4.12 0.91
C SER A 111 -27.55 -3.42 0.50
N TRP A 112 -27.42 -2.18 0.04
CA TRP A 112 -28.50 -1.48 -0.61
C TRP A 112 -28.00 -0.80 -1.87
N ARG A 113 -28.89 -0.71 -2.87
CA ARG A 113 -28.63 0.01 -4.10
C ARG A 113 -29.64 1.14 -4.22
N LEU A 114 -29.16 2.29 -4.70
CA LEU A 114 -30.03 3.40 -5.01
C LEU A 114 -30.84 3.03 -6.25
N ASN A 115 -32.17 3.01 -6.12
CA ASN A 115 -33.02 2.93 -7.30
C ASN A 115 -32.88 4.24 -8.12
N PRO A 116 -33.18 4.23 -9.43
CA PRO A 116 -33.04 5.43 -10.27
C PRO A 116 -33.98 6.59 -9.91
N ARG A 117 -35.02 6.36 -9.10
CA ARG A 117 -36.04 7.35 -8.73
C ARG A 117 -35.78 8.02 -7.37
N ILE A 118 -34.85 7.47 -6.58
CA ILE A 118 -34.50 7.95 -5.26
C ILE A 118 -33.62 9.20 -5.40
N GLN A 119 -34.00 10.24 -4.67
CA GLN A 119 -33.20 11.47 -4.52
C GLN A 119 -32.55 11.52 -3.15
N PHE A 120 -31.40 12.18 -3.06
CA PHE A 120 -30.73 12.39 -1.77
C PHE A 120 -31.69 13.09 -0.79
N LEU A 121 -31.63 12.69 0.49
CA LEU A 121 -32.48 13.28 1.54
C LEU A 121 -32.37 14.82 1.57
N ARG A 122 -31.15 15.33 1.39
CA ARG A 122 -30.84 16.76 1.26
C ARG A 122 -29.91 16.96 0.06
N PRO A 123 -30.44 17.19 -1.15
CA PRO A 123 -29.60 17.39 -2.32
C PRO A 123 -28.81 18.70 -2.25
N ALA A 124 -27.53 18.66 -2.60
CA ALA A 124 -26.67 19.83 -2.61
C ALA A 124 -26.83 20.65 -3.89
N THR A 125 -26.47 21.94 -3.80
CA THR A 125 -26.27 22.81 -4.96
C THR A 125 -24.77 22.97 -5.19
N VAL A 126 -24.33 22.65 -6.40
CA VAL A 126 -22.93 22.73 -6.81
C VAL A 126 -22.77 23.95 -7.71
N THR A 127 -22.00 24.92 -7.24
CA THR A 127 -21.75 26.20 -7.92
C THR A 127 -20.41 26.24 -8.63
N SER A 128 -19.38 25.57 -8.11
CA SER A 128 -18.04 25.54 -8.71
C SER A 128 -17.33 24.23 -8.40
N VAL A 129 -16.62 23.69 -9.39
CA VAL A 129 -15.84 22.45 -9.30
C VAL A 129 -14.53 22.64 -10.08
N SER A 130 -13.43 22.17 -9.51
CA SER A 130 -12.15 22.05 -10.23
C SER A 130 -11.85 20.58 -10.52
N VAL A 131 -11.55 20.27 -11.77
CA VAL A 131 -11.15 18.94 -12.24
C VAL A 131 -9.66 18.99 -12.51
N ALA A 132 -8.86 18.49 -11.56
CA ALA A 132 -7.42 18.38 -11.72
C ALA A 132 -7.06 17.14 -12.56
N VAL A 133 -6.33 17.33 -13.65
CA VAL A 133 -5.83 16.27 -14.52
C VAL A 133 -4.31 16.26 -14.42
N PHE A 134 -3.75 15.13 -14.02
CA PHE A 134 -2.31 14.98 -13.82
C PHE A 134 -1.61 14.43 -15.07
N ASP A 135 -0.43 14.97 -15.37
CA ASP A 135 0.47 14.54 -16.45
C ASP A 135 -0.20 14.40 -17.82
N ARG A 136 -1.24 15.21 -18.08
CA ARG A 136 -2.05 15.13 -19.30
C ARG A 136 -2.60 13.72 -19.56
N ALA A 137 -2.91 12.97 -18.50
CA ALA A 137 -3.49 11.63 -18.60
C ALA A 137 -4.83 11.61 -19.36
N MET A 138 -5.50 12.75 -19.48
CA MET A 138 -6.66 12.95 -20.34
C MET A 138 -6.71 14.38 -20.90
N THR A 139 -7.43 14.55 -22.01
CA THR A 139 -7.66 15.88 -22.59
C THR A 139 -8.74 16.64 -21.82
N ASP A 140 -8.74 17.97 -21.92
CA ASP A 140 -9.75 18.82 -21.29
C ASP A 140 -11.18 18.48 -21.73
N VAL A 141 -11.34 18.08 -23.00
CA VAL A 141 -12.61 17.63 -23.55
C VAL A 141 -13.08 16.36 -22.85
N GLN A 142 -12.21 15.36 -22.70
CA GLN A 142 -12.53 14.11 -22.00
C GLN A 142 -12.87 14.35 -20.52
N ALA A 143 -12.11 15.23 -19.85
CA ALA A 143 -12.36 15.61 -18.46
C ALA A 143 -13.73 16.30 -18.29
N LEU A 144 -14.09 17.17 -19.23
CA LEU A 144 -15.38 17.85 -19.22
C LEU A 144 -16.55 16.90 -19.52
N GLU A 145 -16.40 16.00 -20.50
CA GLU A 145 -17.39 14.96 -20.79
C GLU A 145 -17.64 14.04 -19.59
N PHE A 146 -16.56 13.64 -18.91
CA PHE A 146 -16.65 12.91 -17.65
C PHE A 146 -17.43 13.71 -16.60
N PHE A 147 -17.09 14.98 -16.39
CA PHE A 147 -17.81 15.84 -15.46
C PHE A 147 -19.28 15.97 -15.82
N GLN A 148 -19.63 16.13 -17.10
CA GLN A 148 -21.02 16.18 -17.54
C GLN A 148 -21.76 14.88 -17.24
N ALA A 149 -21.12 13.72 -17.43
CA ALA A 149 -21.71 12.43 -17.06
C ALA A 149 -21.97 12.32 -15.54
N LEU A 150 -21.01 12.78 -14.73
CA LEU A 150 -21.14 12.85 -13.28
C LEU A 150 -22.26 13.80 -12.85
N ALA A 151 -22.32 15.00 -13.45
CA ALA A 151 -23.33 16.01 -13.20
C ALA A 151 -24.74 15.48 -13.54
N ARG A 152 -24.90 14.75 -14.66
CA ARG A 152 -26.16 14.06 -14.99
C ARG A 152 -26.55 13.07 -13.89
N GLY A 153 -25.60 12.28 -13.39
CA GLY A 153 -25.82 11.35 -12.29
C GLY A 153 -26.26 12.03 -10.99
N GLY A 154 -25.68 13.18 -10.66
CA GLY A 154 -26.07 14.01 -9.52
C GLY A 154 -27.45 14.65 -9.69
N ARG A 155 -27.73 15.24 -10.86
CA ARG A 155 -29.04 15.84 -11.20
C ARG A 155 -30.17 14.81 -11.13
N ALA A 156 -29.93 13.58 -11.62
CA ALA A 156 -30.90 12.49 -11.50
C ALA A 156 -31.28 12.16 -10.04
N ARG A 157 -30.40 12.49 -9.08
CA ARG A 157 -30.59 12.30 -7.64
C ARG A 157 -31.01 13.58 -6.91
N GLY A 158 -31.44 14.59 -7.65
CA GLY A 158 -31.99 15.84 -7.13
C GLY A 158 -30.97 16.94 -6.85
N MET A 159 -29.68 16.75 -7.13
CA MET A 159 -28.68 17.81 -6.97
C MET A 159 -28.87 18.91 -8.01
N SER A 160 -28.66 20.16 -7.62
CA SER A 160 -28.62 21.29 -8.55
C SER A 160 -27.17 21.55 -8.94
N VAL A 161 -26.76 21.14 -10.13
CA VAL A 161 -25.39 21.35 -10.64
C VAL A 161 -25.45 22.36 -11.77
N GLN A 162 -24.90 23.56 -11.56
CA GLN A 162 -24.93 24.64 -12.56
C GLN A 162 -24.24 24.22 -13.86
N ASP A 163 -24.77 24.63 -15.00
CA ASP A 163 -24.10 24.45 -16.29
C ASP A 163 -22.82 25.31 -16.30
N ASN A 164 -21.70 24.75 -16.75
CA ASN A 164 -20.37 25.38 -16.76
C ASN A 164 -19.72 25.67 -15.38
N CYS A 165 -20.12 24.98 -14.31
CA CYS A 165 -19.46 25.14 -13.01
C CYS A 165 -18.07 24.48 -12.91
N ALA A 166 -17.69 23.62 -13.87
CA ALA A 166 -16.43 22.90 -13.86
C ALA A 166 -15.31 23.65 -14.60
N LYS A 167 -14.13 23.73 -13.98
CA LYS A 167 -12.88 24.17 -14.60
C LYS A 167 -11.87 23.02 -14.61
N VAL A 168 -11.28 22.74 -15.76
CA VAL A 168 -10.22 21.72 -15.87
C VAL A 168 -8.87 22.40 -15.64
N VAL A 169 -8.04 21.79 -14.78
CA VAL A 169 -6.69 22.27 -14.48
C VAL A 169 -5.71 21.13 -14.75
N GLN A 170 -4.77 21.35 -15.66
CA GLN A 170 -3.70 20.40 -15.96
C GLN A 170 -2.55 20.65 -14.98
N LEU A 171 -2.14 19.61 -14.25
CA LEU A 171 -1.09 19.68 -13.25
C LEU A 171 0.00 18.63 -13.53
N PRO A 172 1.28 18.93 -13.25
CA PRO A 172 2.29 17.90 -13.15
C PRO A 172 2.06 17.05 -11.89
N SER A 173 2.37 15.75 -11.94
CA SER A 173 2.38 14.88 -10.74
C SER A 173 3.60 15.12 -9.85
N GLU A 174 4.63 15.78 -10.38
CA GLU A 174 5.80 16.17 -9.63
C GLU A 174 5.45 17.30 -8.66
N VAL A 175 5.85 17.14 -7.40
CA VAL A 175 5.59 18.09 -6.32
C VAL A 175 6.56 19.27 -6.48
N ASP A 176 6.26 20.18 -7.39
CA ASP A 176 6.86 21.51 -7.37
C ASP A 176 6.04 22.41 -6.45
N GLU A 177 6.72 23.31 -5.72
CA GLU A 177 6.21 24.20 -4.65
C GLU A 177 5.08 25.18 -5.08
N ILE A 178 4.46 24.98 -6.24
CA ILE A 178 3.51 25.85 -6.94
C ILE A 178 2.04 25.55 -6.55
N THR A 179 1.80 24.59 -5.65
CA THR A 179 0.45 24.12 -5.31
C THR A 179 -0.42 25.12 -4.53
N GLU A 180 0.13 26.24 -4.02
CA GLU A 180 -0.64 27.27 -3.31
C GLU A 180 -1.33 28.31 -4.22
N GLU A 181 -0.80 28.61 -5.41
CA GLU A 181 -1.36 29.66 -6.29
C GLU A 181 -2.53 29.20 -7.16
N HIS A 182 -2.62 27.89 -7.48
CA HIS A 182 -3.61 27.38 -8.44
C HIS A 182 -5.00 27.08 -7.85
N PHE A 183 -5.14 27.10 -6.52
CA PHE A 183 -6.36 26.71 -5.82
C PHE A 183 -7.02 27.84 -4.99
N ARG A 184 -6.55 29.10 -5.13
CA ARG A 184 -7.29 30.30 -4.67
C ARG A 184 -8.25 30.80 -5.75
#